data_AF-A0A2N2ET20-F1
#
_entry.id   AF-A0A2N2ET20-F1
#
_cell.length_a   1.000
_cell.length_b   1.000
_cell.length_c   1.000
_cell.angle_alpha   90.00
_cell.angle_beta   90.00
_cell.angle_gamma   90.00
#
_symmetry.space_group_name_H-M   'P 1'
#
loop_
_entity.id
_entity.type
_entity.pdbx_description
1 polymer ?
#
loop_
_entity_poly.entity_id
_entity_poly.type
_entity_poly.pdbx_seq_one_letter_code
_entity_poly.pdbx_strand_id
1 'polypeptide(L)'
;TADAGDDNGISKVIFYIDEVSKSTVTSSPYSYLWDTTAESNSSHAVKVIAYDNIGQTATDQHTVTVNNPHELPDTGQTTGYTATAGEDNDYNPSATQMSYTDNGDGTITDNRTGLMWLKDASNYNSGGAQTWKTALSGCEGFSYAGYSDWRLPNRRELFSIVKFEGVAAPFINTTYFLNTVSGAYWTSTTYVPGGTDAMAVCFNNGSVIGYSKTGDRYVRPVRGGP
;
A
#
# COMPACT_ATOMS: atom_id res chain seq x y z
N THR A 1 -14.15 -20.04 -8.76
CA THR A 1 -14.66 -21.14 -9.59
C THR A 1 -15.90 -20.66 -10.30
N ALA A 2 -16.30 -21.30 -11.40
CA ALA A 2 -17.55 -21.00 -12.09
C ALA A 2 -18.38 -22.28 -12.23
N ASP A 3 -19.70 -22.13 -12.15
CA ASP A 3 -20.65 -23.18 -12.52
C ASP A 3 -21.33 -22.75 -13.83
N ALA A 4 -21.39 -23.67 -14.79
CA ALA A 4 -21.94 -23.41 -16.11
C ALA A 4 -22.64 -24.66 -16.60
N GLY A 5 -23.90 -24.51 -16.99
CA GLY A 5 -24.75 -25.58 -17.50
C GLY A 5 -25.45 -25.12 -18.77
N ASP A 6 -25.55 -26.04 -19.73
CA ASP A 6 -26.24 -25.86 -21.00
C ASP A 6 -26.78 -27.23 -21.44
N ASP A 7 -27.90 -27.25 -22.19
CA ASP A 7 -28.54 -28.48 -22.66
C ASP A 7 -27.77 -29.16 -23.82
N ASN A 8 -26.93 -28.41 -24.53
CA ASN A 8 -26.04 -28.87 -25.60
C ASN A 8 -24.56 -28.96 -25.16
N GLY A 9 -24.28 -28.67 -23.89
CA GLY A 9 -22.96 -28.74 -23.29
C GLY A 9 -22.12 -27.47 -23.52
N ILE A 10 -21.17 -27.28 -22.62
CA ILE A 10 -20.28 -26.11 -22.60
C ILE A 10 -19.00 -26.44 -23.39
N SER A 11 -18.64 -25.58 -24.35
CA SER A 11 -17.40 -25.72 -25.13
C SER A 11 -16.20 -25.14 -24.40
N LYS A 12 -16.37 -23.99 -23.74
CA LYS A 12 -15.33 -23.33 -22.94
C LYS A 12 -15.89 -22.29 -21.98
N VAL A 13 -15.13 -22.01 -20.93
CA VAL A 13 -15.34 -20.92 -19.99
C VAL A 13 -14.08 -20.06 -19.96
N ILE A 14 -14.21 -18.75 -20.17
CA ILE A 14 -13.09 -17.79 -20.16
C ILE A 14 -13.21 -16.91 -18.92
N PHE A 15 -12.14 -16.83 -18.15
CA PHE A 15 -12.00 -15.95 -16.98
C PHE A 15 -11.26 -14.67 -17.35
N TYR A 16 -11.76 -13.54 -16.86
CA TYR A 16 -11.21 -12.21 -17.07
C TYR A 16 -11.03 -11.48 -15.73
N ILE A 17 -10.00 -10.64 -15.65
CA ILE A 17 -9.79 -9.67 -14.58
C ILE A 17 -9.60 -8.31 -15.24
N ASP A 18 -10.43 -7.34 -14.90
CA ASP A 18 -10.45 -5.99 -15.50
C ASP A 18 -10.44 -6.01 -17.02
N GLU A 19 -11.37 -6.77 -17.60
CA GLU A 19 -11.52 -6.96 -19.06
C GLU A 19 -10.36 -7.72 -19.74
N VAL A 20 -9.30 -8.10 -19.02
CA VAL A 20 -8.17 -8.87 -19.54
C VAL A 20 -8.39 -10.36 -19.37
N SER A 21 -8.36 -11.13 -20.46
CA SER A 21 -8.49 -12.60 -20.41
C SER A 21 -7.28 -13.23 -19.69
N LYS A 22 -7.56 -14.05 -18.68
CA LYS A 22 -6.52 -14.75 -17.88
C LYS A 22 -6.45 -16.24 -18.14
N SER A 23 -7.59 -16.89 -18.38
CA SER A 23 -7.64 -18.35 -18.58
C SER A 23 -8.84 -18.76 -19.42
N THR A 24 -8.67 -19.82 -20.21
CA THR A 24 -9.73 -20.51 -20.95
C THR A 24 -9.75 -21.97 -20.53
N VAL A 25 -10.90 -22.45 -20.04
CA VAL A 25 -11.09 -23.81 -19.50
C VAL A 25 -12.15 -24.52 -20.32
N THR A 26 -11.85 -25.70 -20.84
CA THR A 26 -12.74 -26.44 -21.78
C THR A 26 -13.41 -27.66 -21.15
N SER A 27 -13.19 -27.92 -19.86
CA SER A 27 -13.77 -29.06 -19.15
C SER A 27 -14.08 -28.72 -17.70
N SER A 28 -15.21 -29.24 -17.20
CA SER A 28 -15.58 -29.13 -15.78
C SER A 28 -14.62 -29.94 -14.89
N PRO A 29 -14.24 -29.45 -13.69
CA PRO A 29 -14.68 -28.22 -13.04
C PRO A 29 -14.02 -26.95 -13.61
N TYR A 30 -14.83 -25.92 -13.92
CA TYR A 30 -14.33 -24.64 -14.44
C TYR A 30 -13.70 -23.81 -13.33
N SER A 31 -12.38 -23.75 -13.33
CA SER A 31 -11.61 -23.08 -12.28
C SER A 31 -10.41 -22.35 -12.85
N TYR A 32 -10.13 -21.20 -12.25
CA TYR A 32 -8.92 -20.43 -12.45
C TYR A 32 -8.39 -20.04 -11.08
N LEU A 33 -7.11 -20.33 -10.83
CA LEU A 33 -6.41 -19.87 -9.65
C LEU A 33 -5.88 -18.46 -9.94
N TRP A 34 -6.53 -17.47 -9.35
CA TRP A 34 -6.09 -16.08 -9.45
C TRP A 34 -5.09 -15.79 -8.33
N ASP A 35 -3.85 -15.49 -8.70
CA ASP A 35 -2.86 -14.98 -7.76
C ASP A 35 -3.09 -13.49 -7.52
N THR A 36 -3.76 -13.18 -6.41
CA THR A 36 -4.06 -11.79 -6.07
C THR A 36 -2.83 -11.03 -5.59
N THR A 37 -1.73 -11.69 -5.21
CA THR A 37 -0.56 -11.04 -4.60
C THR A 37 0.18 -10.11 -5.56
N ALA A 38 0.03 -10.33 -6.87
CA ALA A 38 0.60 -9.51 -7.92
C ALA A 38 -0.31 -8.37 -8.40
N GLU A 39 -1.54 -8.28 -7.90
CA GLU A 39 -2.53 -7.28 -8.31
C GLU A 39 -2.49 -6.06 -7.37
N SER A 40 -2.90 -4.90 -7.87
CA SER A 40 -2.98 -3.68 -7.07
C SER A 40 -4.02 -3.77 -5.96
N ASN A 41 -3.80 -3.07 -4.85
CA ASN A 41 -4.77 -2.99 -3.76
C ASN A 41 -5.94 -2.07 -4.14
N SER A 42 -6.90 -2.62 -4.89
CA SER A 42 -8.06 -1.92 -5.44
C SER A 42 -9.25 -2.85 -5.65
N SER A 43 -10.37 -2.30 -6.12
CA SER A 43 -11.47 -3.10 -6.63
C SER A 43 -11.16 -3.56 -8.06
N HIS A 44 -11.27 -4.87 -8.30
CA HIS A 44 -11.09 -5.51 -9.60
C HIS A 44 -12.39 -6.17 -10.05
N ALA A 45 -12.68 -6.10 -11.35
CA ALA A 45 -13.81 -6.78 -11.96
C ALA A 45 -13.40 -8.20 -12.39
N VAL A 46 -13.96 -9.21 -11.73
CA VAL A 46 -13.82 -10.62 -12.12
C VAL A 46 -15.01 -10.98 -12.99
N LYS A 47 -14.76 -11.24 -14.28
CA LYS A 47 -15.78 -11.59 -15.26
C LYS A 47 -15.54 -12.99 -15.81
N VAL A 48 -16.62 -13.72 -16.06
CA VAL A 48 -16.59 -15.05 -16.66
C VAL A 48 -17.54 -15.09 -17.85
N ILE A 49 -17.10 -15.68 -18.96
CA ILE A 49 -17.94 -15.92 -20.14
C ILE A 49 -17.92 -17.40 -20.47
N ALA A 50 -19.06 -18.05 -20.41
CA ALA A 50 -19.26 -19.43 -20.86
C ALA A 50 -19.75 -19.44 -22.31
N TYR A 51 -19.24 -20.37 -23.11
CA TYR A 51 -19.65 -20.63 -24.48
C TYR A 51 -20.21 -22.04 -24.57
N ASP A 52 -21.34 -22.22 -25.24
CA ASP A 52 -21.86 -23.56 -25.57
C ASP A 52 -21.19 -24.14 -26.83
N ASN A 53 -21.60 -25.34 -27.25
CA ASN A 53 -21.09 -26.02 -28.44
C ASN A 53 -21.57 -25.43 -29.78
N ILE A 54 -22.56 -24.54 -29.77
CA ILE A 54 -23.13 -23.90 -30.97
C ILE A 54 -22.82 -22.39 -31.04
N GLY A 55 -22.01 -21.88 -30.12
CA GLY A 55 -21.49 -20.52 -30.09
C GLY A 55 -22.32 -19.50 -29.29
N GLN A 56 -23.35 -19.91 -28.55
CA GLN A 56 -24.05 -19.00 -27.63
C GLN A 56 -23.19 -18.75 -26.38
N THR A 57 -23.48 -17.64 -25.70
CA THR A 57 -22.70 -17.21 -24.54
C THR A 57 -23.56 -16.79 -23.36
N ALA A 58 -23.09 -17.08 -22.16
CA ALA A 58 -23.57 -16.49 -20.91
C ALA A 58 -22.42 -15.75 -20.21
N THR A 59 -22.71 -14.61 -19.59
CA THR A 59 -21.71 -13.79 -18.88
C THR A 59 -22.16 -13.56 -17.44
N ASP A 60 -21.21 -13.64 -16.51
CA ASP A 60 -21.38 -13.24 -15.12
C ASP A 60 -20.18 -12.39 -14.67
N GLN A 61 -20.40 -11.44 -13.77
CA GLN A 61 -19.37 -10.52 -13.30
C GLN A 61 -19.58 -10.12 -11.84
N HIS A 62 -18.48 -10.12 -11.08
CA HIS A 62 -18.42 -9.64 -9.71
C HIS A 62 -17.26 -8.68 -9.50
N THR A 63 -17.40 -7.82 -8.48
CA THR A 63 -16.29 -6.98 -8.01
C THR A 63 -15.63 -7.66 -6.81
N VAL A 64 -14.31 -7.79 -6.85
CA VAL A 64 -13.49 -8.29 -5.74
C VAL A 64 -12.52 -7.19 -5.33
N THR A 65 -12.50 -6.86 -4.04
CA THR A 65 -11.49 -5.95 -3.50
C THR A 65 -10.25 -6.75 -3.13
N VAL A 66 -9.14 -6.50 -3.83
CA VAL A 66 -7.82 -7.01 -3.46
C VAL A 66 -7.25 -6.10 -2.38
N ASN A 67 -6.83 -6.71 -1.28
CA ASN A 67 -6.17 -6.02 -0.17
C ASN A 67 -5.07 -6.92 0.37
N ASN A 68 -4.00 -7.03 -0.40
CA ASN A 68 -2.82 -7.76 0.00
C ASN A 68 -2.19 -7.06 1.20
N PRO A 69 -1.88 -7.79 2.29
CA PRO A 69 -1.10 -7.22 3.37
C PRO A 69 0.24 -6.81 2.80
N HIS A 70 0.57 -5.53 2.92
CA HIS A 70 1.96 -5.10 2.71
C HIS A 70 2.81 -5.89 3.69
N GLU A 71 3.77 -6.68 3.19
CA GLU A 71 4.82 -7.24 4.03
C GLU A 71 5.42 -6.06 4.78
N LEU A 72 5.46 -6.15 6.11
CA LEU A 72 6.11 -5.11 6.88
C LEU A 72 7.59 -5.15 6.45
N PRO A 73 8.14 -4.06 5.90
CA PRO A 73 9.54 -4.04 5.57
C PRO A 73 10.34 -4.29 6.86
N ASP A 74 11.43 -5.04 6.71
CA ASP A 74 12.48 -5.16 7.72
C ASP A 74 12.82 -3.75 8.23
N THR A 75 12.99 -3.62 9.55
CA THR A 75 13.32 -2.34 10.21
C THR A 75 14.68 -1.78 9.79
N GLY A 76 15.42 -2.57 8.99
CA GLY A 76 16.75 -2.34 8.48
C GLY A 76 17.83 -2.74 9.48
N GLN A 77 17.47 -3.27 10.66
CA GLN A 77 18.42 -3.57 11.71
C GLN A 77 19.33 -4.74 11.33
N THR A 78 20.61 -4.46 11.11
CA THR A 78 21.63 -5.47 10.82
C THR A 78 22.43 -5.90 12.06
N THR A 79 22.11 -5.36 13.24
CA THR A 79 22.81 -5.72 14.49
C THR A 79 21.98 -6.75 15.24
N GLY A 80 22.54 -7.96 15.42
CA GLY A 80 22.01 -8.94 16.36
C GLY A 80 22.40 -8.59 17.80
N TYR A 81 21.45 -8.76 18.73
CA TYR A 81 21.66 -8.52 20.16
C TYR A 81 21.71 -9.81 20.98
N THR A 82 21.19 -10.91 20.43
CA THR A 82 21.25 -12.24 21.04
C THR A 82 21.70 -13.30 20.04
N ALA A 83 21.92 -14.52 20.52
CA ALA A 83 22.18 -15.69 19.67
C ALA A 83 20.89 -16.46 19.33
N THR A 84 19.72 -15.92 19.67
CA THR A 84 18.43 -16.58 19.47
C THR A 84 17.94 -16.29 18.06
N ALA A 85 17.72 -17.34 17.25
CA ALA A 85 17.16 -17.18 15.91
C ALA A 85 15.77 -16.52 15.97
N GLY A 86 15.59 -15.43 15.24
CA GLY A 86 14.34 -14.67 15.27
C GLY A 86 14.51 -13.16 15.09
N GLU A 87 15.73 -12.64 15.14
CA GLU A 87 16.03 -11.22 15.02
C GLU A 87 16.10 -10.79 13.55
N ASP A 88 15.92 -9.49 13.26
CA ASP A 88 15.96 -8.96 11.88
C ASP A 88 17.29 -9.33 11.18
N ASN A 89 18.41 -9.28 11.90
CA ASN A 89 19.72 -9.69 11.37
C ASN A 89 19.82 -11.19 11.01
N ASP A 90 18.99 -12.06 11.61
CA ASP A 90 18.95 -13.49 11.27
C ASP A 90 18.21 -13.75 9.95
N TYR A 91 17.35 -12.81 9.54
CA TYR A 91 16.58 -12.85 8.31
C TYR A 91 17.10 -11.77 7.36
N ASN A 92 18.22 -12.06 6.69
CA ASN A 92 18.76 -11.18 5.65
C ASN A 92 18.58 -11.74 4.22
N PRO A 93 17.35 -12.07 3.75
CA PRO A 93 17.13 -12.08 2.33
C PRO A 93 17.08 -10.62 1.86
N SER A 94 17.82 -10.29 0.80
CA SER A 94 17.66 -9.04 0.05
C SER A 94 16.23 -8.76 -0.43
N ALA A 95 15.29 -9.70 -0.21
CA ALA A 95 13.86 -9.61 -0.45
C ALA A 95 13.05 -8.90 0.67
N THR A 96 13.60 -8.66 1.87
CA THR A 96 12.86 -8.01 2.98
C THR A 96 13.39 -6.62 3.36
N GLN A 97 14.61 -6.27 2.95
CA GLN A 97 15.20 -4.96 3.22
C GLN A 97 14.40 -3.81 2.60
N MET A 98 14.30 -2.66 3.28
CA MET A 98 13.75 -1.42 2.69
C MET A 98 14.37 -1.14 1.31
N SER A 99 13.51 -0.89 0.31
CA SER A 99 13.95 -0.69 -1.08
C SER A 99 13.15 0.45 -1.72
N TYR A 100 13.87 1.44 -2.26
CA TYR A 100 13.27 2.67 -2.78
C TYR A 100 13.82 3.03 -4.15
N THR A 101 12.95 3.49 -5.03
CA THR A 101 13.27 4.03 -6.35
C THR A 101 12.93 5.52 -6.37
N ASP A 102 13.90 6.36 -6.70
CA ASP A 102 13.67 7.79 -6.95
C ASP A 102 13.19 7.96 -8.40
N ASN A 103 11.97 8.44 -8.58
CA ASN A 103 11.36 8.56 -9.90
C ASN A 103 11.86 9.79 -10.67
N GLY A 104 12.63 10.68 -10.03
CA GLY A 104 13.21 11.87 -10.67
C GLY A 104 12.22 13.03 -10.88
N ASP A 105 10.96 12.87 -10.44
CA ASP A 105 9.87 13.84 -10.56
C ASP A 105 9.45 14.47 -9.21
N GLY A 106 10.18 14.16 -8.14
CA GLY A 106 9.84 14.55 -6.77
C GLY A 106 9.04 13.50 -5.99
N THR A 107 8.92 12.28 -6.53
CA THR A 107 8.30 11.14 -5.85
C THR A 107 9.29 9.98 -5.65
N ILE A 108 9.00 9.15 -4.64
CA ILE A 108 9.75 7.92 -4.33
C ILE A 108 8.80 6.74 -4.40
N THR A 109 9.14 5.72 -5.17
CA THR A 109 8.45 4.42 -5.12
C THR A 109 9.08 3.54 -4.05
N ASP A 110 8.27 3.05 -3.12
CA ASP A 110 8.64 2.00 -2.19
C ASP A 110 8.41 0.64 -2.88
N ASN A 111 9.50 -0.04 -3.22
CA ASN A 111 9.47 -1.28 -3.98
C ASN A 111 8.95 -2.48 -3.16
N ARG A 112 8.78 -2.34 -1.83
CA ARG A 112 8.21 -3.38 -0.98
C ARG A 112 6.71 -3.24 -0.88
N THR A 113 6.25 -2.01 -0.67
CA THR A 113 4.82 -1.75 -0.53
C THR A 113 4.15 -1.50 -1.87
N GLY A 114 4.89 -1.13 -2.90
CA GLY A 114 4.33 -0.61 -4.15
C GLY A 114 3.69 0.77 -3.97
N LEU A 115 3.88 1.44 -2.84
CA LEU A 115 3.35 2.79 -2.62
C LEU A 115 4.29 3.85 -3.20
N MET A 116 3.72 4.98 -3.59
CA MET A 116 4.48 6.14 -4.03
C MET A 116 4.34 7.29 -3.01
N TRP A 117 5.48 7.85 -2.62
CA TRP A 117 5.61 8.82 -1.55
C TRP A 117 6.07 10.17 -2.09
N LEU A 118 5.62 11.26 -1.49
CA LEU A 118 6.24 12.57 -1.68
C LEU A 118 7.70 12.48 -1.21
N LYS A 119 8.67 12.86 -2.06
CA LYS A 119 10.10 12.79 -1.75
C LYS A 119 10.52 13.82 -0.71
N ASP A 120 10.16 15.08 -0.95
CA ASP A 120 10.53 16.21 -0.10
C ASP A 120 9.35 16.69 0.74
N ALA A 121 9.43 16.51 2.05
CA ALA A 121 8.34 16.89 2.96
C ALA A 121 8.09 18.42 2.99
N SER A 122 9.06 19.27 2.62
CA SER A 122 8.80 20.72 2.62
C SER A 122 7.82 21.15 1.52
N ASN A 123 7.65 20.34 0.47
CA ASN A 123 6.68 20.63 -0.60
C ASN A 123 5.22 20.55 -0.12
N TYR A 124 4.96 19.88 1.00
CA TYR A 124 3.64 19.82 1.62
C TYR A 124 3.56 20.62 2.93
N ASN A 125 4.64 20.64 3.72
CA ASN A 125 4.65 21.25 5.06
C ASN A 125 5.22 22.67 5.08
N SER A 126 5.17 23.42 3.97
CA SER A 126 5.70 24.78 3.87
C SER A 126 4.99 25.77 4.82
N GLY A 127 3.72 25.54 5.12
CA GLY A 127 2.95 26.25 6.15
C GLY A 127 3.17 25.74 7.58
N GLY A 128 4.06 24.76 7.77
CA GLY A 128 4.30 24.10 9.03
C GLY A 128 3.41 22.88 9.29
N ALA A 129 3.42 22.42 10.54
CA ALA A 129 2.57 21.36 11.03
C ALA A 129 1.09 21.80 11.07
N GLN A 130 0.17 20.85 10.99
CA GLN A 130 -1.26 21.12 10.81
C GLN A 130 -2.14 20.13 11.57
N THR A 131 -3.40 20.52 11.84
CA THR A 131 -4.38 19.65 12.50
C THR A 131 -4.69 18.41 11.67
N TRP A 132 -5.18 17.36 12.33
CA TRP A 132 -5.49 16.09 11.66
C TRP A 132 -6.56 16.26 10.57
N LYS A 133 -7.58 17.07 10.82
CA LYS A 133 -8.65 17.34 9.84
C LYS A 133 -8.09 18.06 8.60
N THR A 134 -7.25 19.07 8.80
CA THR A 134 -6.59 19.80 7.70
C THR A 134 -5.68 18.87 6.91
N ALA A 135 -4.91 18.01 7.59
CA ALA A 135 -4.04 17.03 6.95
C ALA A 135 -4.81 16.06 6.06
N LEU A 136 -5.94 15.54 6.55
CA LEU A 136 -6.76 14.58 5.81
C LEU A 136 -7.30 15.18 4.51
N SER A 137 -8.01 16.31 4.59
CA SER A 137 -8.56 16.98 3.41
C SER A 137 -7.48 17.61 2.52
N GLY A 138 -6.36 18.04 3.12
CA GLY A 138 -5.26 18.66 2.40
C GLY A 138 -4.56 17.67 1.47
N CYS A 139 -4.36 16.42 1.91
CA CYS A 139 -3.80 15.39 1.05
C CYS A 139 -4.74 15.05 -0.11
N GLU A 140 -6.04 14.91 0.15
CA GLU A 140 -7.04 14.60 -0.90
C GLU A 140 -7.13 15.68 -1.98
N GLY A 141 -6.85 16.94 -1.63
CA GLY A 141 -6.78 18.06 -2.56
C GLY A 141 -5.37 18.33 -3.12
N PHE A 142 -4.36 17.56 -2.72
CA PHE A 142 -2.98 17.80 -3.11
C PHE A 142 -2.74 17.31 -4.53
N SER A 143 -2.20 18.17 -5.38
CA SER A 143 -1.78 17.83 -6.75
C SER A 143 -0.30 18.10 -6.90
N TYR A 144 0.47 17.07 -7.23
CA TYR A 144 1.92 17.12 -7.30
C TYR A 144 2.47 16.05 -8.23
N ALA A 145 3.56 16.37 -8.95
CA ALA A 145 4.21 15.49 -9.92
C ALA A 145 3.26 14.88 -10.97
N GLY A 146 2.19 15.60 -11.34
CA GLY A 146 1.18 15.12 -12.30
C GLY A 146 0.09 14.20 -11.71
N TYR A 147 0.11 13.96 -10.40
CA TYR A 147 -0.87 13.12 -9.69
C TYR A 147 -1.78 13.94 -8.77
N SER A 148 -3.03 13.50 -8.61
CA SER A 148 -4.06 14.15 -7.80
C SER A 148 -4.81 13.20 -6.86
N ASP A 149 -4.33 11.96 -6.74
CA ASP A 149 -4.87 10.87 -5.90
C ASP A 149 -4.03 10.71 -4.61
N TRP A 150 -3.40 11.79 -4.16
CA TRP A 150 -2.65 11.82 -2.92
C TRP A 150 -3.57 11.68 -1.71
N ARG A 151 -3.08 11.02 -0.66
CA ARG A 151 -3.82 10.80 0.58
C ARG A 151 -2.91 10.78 1.79
N LEU A 152 -3.51 10.94 2.96
CA LEU A 152 -2.84 10.74 4.23
C LEU A 152 -2.59 9.23 4.43
N PRO A 153 -1.35 8.78 4.68
CA PRO A 153 -1.05 7.36 4.88
C PRO A 153 -1.74 6.84 6.13
N ASN A 154 -2.14 5.57 6.13
CA ASN A 154 -2.55 4.90 7.36
C ASN A 154 -1.32 4.57 8.23
N ARG A 155 -1.56 4.14 9.48
CA ARG A 155 -0.47 3.90 10.44
C ARG A 155 0.54 2.84 10.00
N ARG A 156 0.12 1.83 9.22
CA ARG A 156 1.01 0.76 8.75
C ARG A 156 1.88 1.26 7.61
N GLU A 157 1.29 1.99 6.68
CA GLU A 157 2.02 2.59 5.55
C GLU A 157 3.06 3.58 6.04
N LEU A 158 2.71 4.51 6.93
CA LEU A 158 3.71 5.48 7.39
C LEU A 158 4.80 4.83 8.27
N PHE A 159 4.46 3.76 8.98
CA PHE A 159 5.44 3.01 9.75
C PHE A 159 6.39 2.20 8.86
N SER A 160 5.97 1.81 7.65
CA SER A 160 6.80 1.02 6.73
C SER A 160 8.03 1.76 6.21
N ILE A 161 8.11 3.08 6.39
CA ILE A 161 9.28 3.88 6.00
C ILE A 161 10.15 4.30 7.19
N VAL A 162 9.88 3.79 8.39
CA VAL A 162 10.72 4.03 9.57
C VAL A 162 11.97 3.15 9.50
N LYS A 163 13.15 3.80 9.58
CA LYS A 163 14.44 3.11 9.62
C LYS A 163 15.03 3.18 11.03
N PHE A 164 15.29 2.01 11.63
CA PHE A 164 15.84 1.91 13.00
C PHE A 164 17.36 1.71 13.04
N GLU A 165 17.95 1.26 11.94
CA GLU A 165 19.38 0.96 11.87
C GLU A 165 20.25 2.21 11.71
N GLY A 166 21.30 2.31 12.52
CA GLY A 166 22.45 3.17 12.26
C GLY A 166 22.20 4.68 12.34
N VAL A 167 21.08 5.15 12.91
CA VAL A 167 20.70 6.58 12.83
C VAL A 167 20.42 7.23 14.19
N ALA A 168 20.94 8.46 14.33
CA ALA A 168 20.33 9.50 15.16
C ALA A 168 19.14 10.10 14.39
N ALA A 169 18.14 10.63 15.09
CA ALA A 169 16.92 11.15 14.46
C ALA A 169 17.20 12.15 13.30
N PRO A 170 16.39 12.13 12.22
CA PRO A 170 15.15 11.38 12.06
C PRO A 170 15.33 9.90 11.67
N PHE A 171 14.47 9.03 12.19
CA PHE A 171 14.45 7.56 12.00
C PHE A 171 13.86 7.18 10.62
N ILE A 172 14.53 7.56 9.55
CA ILE A 172 14.10 7.36 8.15
C ILE A 172 15.32 7.41 7.23
N ASN A 173 15.23 6.83 6.03
CA ASN A 173 16.28 6.96 5.02
C ASN A 173 16.27 8.39 4.41
N THR A 174 17.11 9.27 4.95
CA THR A 174 17.19 10.69 4.56
C THR A 174 17.76 10.92 3.16
N THR A 175 18.32 9.90 2.51
CA THR A 175 18.71 9.98 1.09
C THR A 175 17.49 10.00 0.17
N TYR A 176 16.44 9.24 0.52
CA TYR A 176 15.20 9.17 -0.27
C TYR A 176 14.12 10.12 0.27
N PHE A 177 14.00 10.28 1.58
CA PHE A 177 12.95 11.07 2.21
C PHE A 177 13.49 12.41 2.74
N LEU A 178 13.64 13.35 1.82
CA LEU A 178 14.23 14.67 2.07
C LEU A 178 13.37 15.51 3.02
N ASN A 179 14.07 16.36 3.78
CA ASN A 179 13.51 17.35 4.72
C ASN A 179 12.47 16.76 5.70
N THR A 180 12.65 15.49 6.09
CA THR A 180 11.86 14.91 7.18
C THR A 180 12.25 15.59 8.49
N VAL A 181 11.31 16.30 9.10
CA VAL A 181 11.51 16.92 10.41
C VAL A 181 11.55 15.82 11.46
N SER A 182 12.49 15.92 12.40
CA SER A 182 12.53 15.05 13.58
C SER A 182 11.32 15.35 14.49
N GLY A 183 10.22 14.66 14.26
CA GLY A 183 8.96 14.90 14.96
C GLY A 183 7.86 13.93 14.54
N ALA A 184 6.64 14.21 14.98
CA ALA A 184 5.48 13.36 14.73
C ALA A 184 4.73 13.75 13.46
N TYR A 185 4.33 12.73 12.70
CA TYR A 185 3.64 12.82 11.42
C TYR A 185 2.27 12.14 11.48
N TRP A 186 1.23 12.82 11.01
CA TRP A 186 -0.13 12.29 11.03
C TRP A 186 -0.30 11.06 10.15
N THR A 187 -1.15 10.14 10.62
CA THR A 187 -1.71 9.06 9.82
C THR A 187 -3.23 9.25 9.71
N SER A 188 -3.87 8.65 8.70
CA SER A 188 -5.34 8.61 8.56
C SER A 188 -6.01 7.68 9.59
N THR A 189 -5.23 6.95 10.40
CA THR A 189 -5.76 5.99 11.35
C THR A 189 -6.21 6.67 12.64
N THR A 190 -7.51 6.61 12.93
CA THR A 190 -8.05 7.05 14.21
C THR A 190 -7.54 6.17 15.36
N TYR A 191 -7.18 6.77 16.48
CA TYR A 191 -6.86 6.04 17.71
C TYR A 191 -8.15 5.65 18.43
N VAL A 192 -8.23 4.40 18.85
CA VAL A 192 -9.34 3.85 19.65
C VAL A 192 -8.72 3.49 20.99
N PRO A 193 -9.09 4.15 22.11
CA PRO A 193 -10.47 4.48 22.52
C PRO A 193 -10.92 5.94 22.26
N GLY A 194 -12.21 6.16 21.97
CA GLY A 194 -12.85 7.48 22.04
C GLY A 194 -12.87 8.34 20.76
N GLY A 195 -12.04 8.03 19.75
CA GLY A 195 -12.15 8.62 18.40
C GLY A 195 -11.74 10.10 18.26
N THR A 196 -11.41 10.77 19.37
CA THR A 196 -10.91 12.16 19.41
C THR A 196 -9.46 12.29 18.97
N ASP A 197 -8.74 11.18 18.96
CA ASP A 197 -7.31 11.11 18.72
C ASP A 197 -7.03 10.36 17.41
N ALA A 198 -5.88 10.63 16.82
CA ALA A 198 -5.36 9.92 15.66
C ALA A 198 -3.95 9.40 15.93
N MET A 199 -3.59 8.32 15.25
CA MET A 199 -2.25 7.76 15.34
C MET A 199 -1.28 8.65 14.55
N ALA A 200 -0.09 8.85 15.09
CA ALA A 200 1.03 9.48 14.41
C ALA A 200 2.27 8.59 14.49
N VAL A 201 3.14 8.68 13.49
CA VAL A 201 4.46 8.06 13.49
C VAL A 201 5.49 9.13 13.83
N CYS A 202 6.35 8.84 14.80
CA CYS A 202 7.31 9.76 15.38
C CYS A 202 8.70 9.51 14.83
N PHE A 203 9.16 10.28 13.85
CA PHE A 203 10.50 10.13 13.29
C PHE A 203 11.61 10.61 14.24
N ASN A 204 11.29 11.20 15.39
CA ASN A 204 12.28 11.52 16.42
C ASN A 204 12.71 10.30 17.27
N ASN A 205 11.91 9.22 17.29
CA ASN A 205 12.20 8.05 18.12
C ASN A 205 11.63 6.71 17.57
N GLY A 206 11.05 6.69 16.38
CA GLY A 206 10.45 5.52 15.74
C GLY A 206 9.11 5.04 16.33
N SER A 207 8.51 5.77 17.28
CA SER A 207 7.28 5.33 17.96
C SER A 207 6.00 5.59 17.14
N VAL A 208 4.94 4.82 17.43
CA VAL A 208 3.58 5.07 16.91
C VAL A 208 2.68 5.41 18.09
N ILE A 209 2.23 6.66 18.20
CA ILE A 209 1.55 7.20 19.38
C ILE A 209 0.27 7.94 18.99
N GLY A 210 -0.75 7.89 19.87
CA GLY A 210 -1.99 8.64 19.71
C GLY A 210 -1.85 10.10 20.14
N TYR A 211 -2.35 11.02 19.31
CA TYR A 211 -2.42 12.43 19.64
C TYR A 211 -3.81 12.99 19.35
N SER A 212 -4.20 14.00 20.12
CA SER A 212 -5.45 14.72 19.88
C SER A 212 -5.50 15.30 18.46
N LYS A 213 -6.62 15.08 17.76
CA LYS A 213 -6.82 15.53 16.37
C LYS A 213 -6.75 17.06 16.19
N THR A 214 -6.85 17.83 17.27
CA THR A 214 -6.76 19.29 17.28
C THR A 214 -5.32 19.81 17.36
N GLY A 215 -4.34 18.95 17.65
CA GLY A 215 -2.93 19.33 17.67
C GLY A 215 -2.31 19.37 16.27
N ASP A 216 -1.20 20.10 16.14
CA ASP A 216 -0.50 20.24 14.86
C ASP A 216 0.61 19.18 14.70
N ARG A 217 0.62 18.45 13.58
CA ARG A 217 1.68 17.50 13.21
C ARG A 217 2.04 17.61 11.73
N TYR A 218 3.20 17.08 11.37
CA TYR A 218 3.66 17.06 9.99
C TYR A 218 2.92 16.00 9.17
N VAL A 219 3.07 16.06 7.86
CA VAL A 219 2.40 15.14 6.93
C VAL A 219 3.38 14.70 5.85
N ARG A 220 3.32 13.43 5.46
CA ARG A 220 4.00 12.93 4.26
C ARG A 220 2.95 12.24 3.39
N PRO A 221 2.46 12.91 2.33
CA PRO A 221 1.46 12.32 1.45
C PRO A 221 1.97 11.04 0.79
N VAL A 222 1.03 10.10 0.60
CA VAL A 222 1.24 8.83 -0.11
C VAL A 222 0.15 8.67 -1.16
N ARG A 223 0.42 7.90 -2.21
CA ARG A 223 -0.56 7.46 -3.21
C ARG A 223 -0.31 6.00 -3.61
N GLY A 224 -1.18 5.45 -4.45
CA GLY A 224 -0.97 4.13 -5.06
C GLY A 224 0.29 4.11 -5.93
N GLY A 225 0.83 2.91 -6.17
CA GLY A 225 1.98 2.72 -7.06
C GLY A 225 1.72 3.14 -8.51
N PRO A 226 2.78 3.29 -9.31
CA PRO A 226 2.68 3.43 -10.75
C PRO A 226 2.15 2.16 -11.43
#